data_AF-A0A2S7WAB2-F1
#
_entry.id   AF-A0A2S7WAB2-F1
#
_cell.length_a   1.000
_cell.length_b   1.000
_cell.length_c   1.000
_cell.angle_alpha   90.00
_cell.angle_beta   90.00
_cell.angle_gamma   90.00
#
_symmetry.space_group_name_H-M   'P 1'
#
loop_
_entity.id
_entity.type
_entity.pdbx_description
1 polymer ?
#
loop_
_entity_poly.entity_id
_entity_poly.type
_entity_poly.pdbx_seq_one_letter_code
_entity_poly.pdbx_strand_id
1 'polypeptide(L)'
;MKKMLFIAFFAICGLGTANAQSFNAGVNLGLPAGDADMVSSFVLGGEVNYMFTSDDTFNYGVTAGINFFFKKDPFDNASFLPIAASGRYNLSEDFVLGADLGYALGLSPSGNDGGFYYKPMLGYNLSEKMMVTASYSTVNVSNGGGNWGSFGLGLMFGL
;
A
#
# COMPACT_ATOMS: atom_id res chain seq x y z
N MET A 1 20.47 -8.69 -10.88
CA MET A 1 19.46 -8.33 -9.85
C MET A 1 18.09 -8.99 -10.05
N LYS A 2 17.65 -9.32 -11.27
CA LYS A 2 16.32 -9.95 -11.51
C LYS A 2 16.13 -11.32 -10.82
N LYS A 3 17.21 -12.08 -10.58
CA LYS A 3 17.15 -13.42 -9.96
C LYS A 3 16.96 -13.41 -8.44
N MET A 4 17.35 -12.33 -7.76
CA MET A 4 17.15 -12.21 -6.30
C MET A 4 15.68 -11.91 -5.96
N LEU A 5 14.94 -11.25 -6.86
CA LEU A 5 13.52 -10.99 -6.69
C LEU A 5 12.67 -12.27 -6.69
N PHE A 6 13.06 -13.25 -7.53
CA PHE A 6 12.37 -14.55 -7.61
C PHE A 6 12.63 -15.43 -6.38
N ILE A 7 13.79 -15.30 -5.75
CA ILE A 7 14.12 -16.05 -4.52
C ILE A 7 13.36 -15.47 -3.32
N ALA A 8 13.18 -14.14 -3.26
CA ALA A 8 12.31 -13.51 -2.26
C ALA A 8 10.85 -13.94 -2.42
N PHE A 9 10.35 -14.07 -3.66
CA PHE A 9 8.99 -14.55 -3.94
C PHE A 9 8.77 -16.00 -3.47
N PHE A 10 9.74 -16.89 -3.68
CA PHE A 10 9.64 -18.30 -3.23
C PHE A 10 9.86 -18.48 -1.72
N ALA A 11 10.62 -17.60 -1.07
CA ALA A 11 10.80 -17.64 0.38
C ALA A 11 9.50 -17.29 1.15
N ILE A 12 8.67 -16.41 0.59
CA ILE A 12 7.38 -16.01 1.18
C ILE A 12 6.36 -17.16 1.13
N CYS A 13 6.42 -18.04 0.12
CA CYS A 13 5.50 -19.17 0.00
C CYS A 13 5.80 -20.34 0.96
N GLY A 14 6.93 -20.33 1.67
CA GLY A 14 7.42 -21.48 2.46
C GLY A 14 7.07 -21.47 3.96
N LEU A 15 6.46 -20.40 4.48
CA LEU A 15 6.25 -20.21 5.93
C LEU A 15 4.83 -20.54 6.42
N GLY A 16 4.16 -21.48 5.75
CA GLY A 16 2.85 -21.98 6.15
C GLY A 16 2.93 -23.01 7.27
N THR A 17 3.24 -22.61 8.50
CA THR A 17 2.93 -23.44 9.69
C THR A 17 2.46 -22.56 10.85
N ALA A 18 1.15 -22.58 11.05
CA ALA A 18 0.40 -22.28 12.28
C ALA A 18 0.85 -21.07 13.12
N ASN A 19 0.01 -20.02 13.16
CA ASN A 19 -0.40 -19.21 14.32
C ASN A 19 -0.83 -17.80 13.83
N ALA A 20 -2.13 -17.47 13.90
CA ALA A 20 -2.67 -16.09 13.84
C ALA A 20 -2.26 -15.17 12.65
N GLN A 21 -1.61 -15.71 11.63
CA GLN A 21 -1.03 -14.97 10.51
C GLN A 21 -1.96 -14.98 9.30
N SER A 22 -2.23 -13.81 8.75
CA SER A 22 -3.06 -13.63 7.56
C SER A 22 -2.24 -12.97 6.47
N PHE A 23 -2.27 -13.56 5.28
CA PHE A 23 -1.69 -12.96 4.08
C PHE A 23 -2.82 -12.31 3.27
N ASN A 24 -2.59 -11.09 2.80
CA ASN A 24 -3.58 -10.36 2.02
C ASN A 24 -2.94 -9.75 0.79
N ALA A 25 -3.64 -9.74 -0.34
CA ALA A 25 -3.24 -9.01 -1.54
C ALA A 25 -4.32 -8.00 -1.90
N GLY A 26 -3.94 -6.83 -2.40
CA GLY A 26 -4.88 -5.78 -2.73
C GLY A 26 -4.48 -4.98 -3.97
N VAL A 27 -5.49 -4.36 -4.56
CA VAL A 27 -5.34 -3.38 -5.65
C VAL A 27 -6.05 -2.10 -5.27
N ASN A 28 -5.55 -0.96 -5.75
CA ASN A 28 -6.09 0.36 -5.45
C ASN A 28 -6.13 1.21 -6.73
N LEU A 29 -7.23 1.91 -6.95
CA LEU A 29 -7.37 2.95 -7.95
C LEU A 29 -7.59 4.28 -7.22
N GLY A 30 -6.78 5.28 -7.56
CA GLY A 30 -6.80 6.55 -6.88
C GLY A 30 -6.80 7.78 -7.76
N LEU A 31 -7.30 8.86 -7.18
CA LEU A 31 -7.21 10.22 -7.67
C LEU A 31 -6.03 10.91 -6.96
N PRO A 32 -5.06 11.46 -7.71
CA PRO A 32 -3.93 12.18 -7.14
C PRO A 32 -4.38 13.36 -6.27
N ALA A 33 -3.57 13.68 -5.26
CA ALA A 33 -3.80 14.76 -4.32
C ALA A 33 -2.47 15.41 -3.92
N GLY A 34 -2.53 16.58 -3.28
CA GLY A 34 -1.32 17.36 -2.98
C GLY A 34 -0.65 17.83 -4.27
N ASP A 35 0.67 17.72 -4.34
CA ASP A 35 1.42 18.16 -5.53
C ASP A 35 1.22 17.21 -6.72
N ALA A 36 0.82 15.96 -6.45
CA ALA A 36 0.55 14.98 -7.49
C ALA A 36 -0.67 15.33 -8.37
N ASP A 37 -1.66 16.09 -7.88
CA ASP A 37 -2.84 16.48 -8.68
C ASP A 37 -2.48 17.36 -9.89
N MET A 38 -1.47 18.22 -9.72
CA MET A 38 -1.00 19.10 -10.80
C MET A 38 -0.34 18.33 -11.94
N VAL A 39 0.24 17.16 -11.66
CA VAL A 39 1.09 16.42 -12.61
C VAL A 39 0.56 15.05 -12.99
N SER A 40 -0.44 14.53 -12.27
CA SER A 40 -0.97 13.17 -12.40
C SER A 40 -2.49 13.17 -12.66
N SER A 41 -2.96 12.19 -13.42
CA SER A 41 -4.37 11.98 -13.76
C SER A 41 -5.03 10.95 -12.87
N PHE A 42 -4.34 9.84 -12.62
CA PHE A 42 -4.83 8.74 -11.79
C PHE A 42 -3.65 7.95 -11.20
N VAL A 43 -3.94 7.15 -10.18
CA VAL A 43 -2.98 6.29 -9.49
C VAL A 43 -3.47 4.86 -9.53
N LEU A 44 -2.59 3.92 -9.87
CA LEU A 44 -2.85 2.49 -9.67
C LEU A 44 -1.86 1.93 -8.66
N GLY A 45 -2.39 1.23 -7.66
CA GLY A 45 -1.64 0.60 -6.60
C GLY A 45 -1.87 -0.90 -6.58
N GLY A 46 -0.84 -1.66 -6.24
CA GLY A 46 -0.93 -3.06 -5.83
C GLY A 46 -0.19 -3.24 -4.51
N GLU A 47 -0.72 -4.03 -3.59
CA GLU A 47 -0.10 -4.27 -2.28
C GLU A 47 -0.26 -5.71 -1.82
N VAL A 48 0.70 -6.15 -1.01
CA VAL A 48 0.64 -7.40 -0.27
C VAL A 48 0.91 -7.10 1.20
N ASN A 49 0.17 -7.77 2.07
CA ASN A 49 0.21 -7.57 3.50
C ASN A 49 0.46 -8.91 4.17
N TYR A 50 1.28 -8.88 5.21
CA TYR A 50 1.50 -10.00 6.09
C TYR A 50 1.21 -9.55 7.51
N MET A 51 0.08 -10.02 8.04
CA MET A 51 -0.55 -9.54 9.25
C MET A 51 -0.53 -10.61 10.33
N PHE A 52 -0.38 -10.20 11.58
CA PHE A 52 -0.48 -10.99 12.79
C PHE A 52 -1.66 -10.48 13.59
N THR A 53 -2.45 -11.39 14.14
CA THR A 53 -3.55 -11.07 15.05
C THR A 53 -3.00 -10.98 16.46
N SER A 54 -3.16 -9.83 17.12
CA SER A 54 -2.84 -9.68 18.55
C SER A 54 -3.99 -10.20 19.40
N ASP A 55 -5.16 -9.62 19.15
CA ASP A 55 -6.44 -9.89 19.81
C ASP A 55 -7.53 -9.88 18.73
N ASP A 56 -8.76 -10.25 19.08
CA ASP A 56 -9.90 -10.29 18.14
C ASP A 56 -10.20 -8.95 17.44
N THR A 57 -9.73 -7.83 18.03
CA THR A 57 -9.97 -6.47 17.52
C THR A 57 -8.81 -5.85 16.77
N PHE A 58 -7.57 -6.34 16.94
CA PHE A 58 -6.40 -5.65 16.39
C PHE A 58 -5.41 -6.60 15.71
N ASN A 59 -5.11 -6.26 14.46
CA ASN A 59 -4.10 -6.90 13.63
C ASN A 59 -2.97 -5.91 13.34
N TYR A 60 -1.74 -6.38 13.36
CA TYR A 60 -0.56 -5.60 13.00
C TYR A 60 0.35 -6.41 12.10
N GLY A 61 1.20 -5.76 11.32
CA GLY A 61 2.05 -6.48 10.39
C GLY A 61 2.88 -5.58 9.52
N VAL A 62 3.22 -6.09 8.35
CA VAL A 62 3.98 -5.36 7.34
C VAL A 62 3.25 -5.40 6.01
N THR A 63 3.45 -4.34 5.24
CA THR A 63 2.93 -4.22 3.89
C THR A 63 4.05 -3.82 2.94
N ALA A 64 3.98 -4.35 1.72
CA ALA A 64 4.81 -3.94 0.61
C ALA A 64 3.92 -3.79 -0.62
N GLY A 65 4.13 -2.73 -1.39
CA GLY A 65 3.30 -2.47 -2.56
C GLY A 65 4.05 -1.73 -3.66
N ILE A 66 3.32 -1.39 -4.70
CA ILE A 66 3.78 -0.59 -5.82
C ILE A 66 2.67 0.39 -6.20
N ASN A 67 3.02 1.67 -6.33
CA ASN A 67 2.11 2.73 -6.75
C ASN A 67 2.63 3.35 -8.04
N PHE A 68 1.76 3.45 -9.04
CA PHE A 68 2.02 4.08 -10.34
C PHE A 68 1.15 5.34 -10.46
N PHE A 69 1.80 6.49 -10.53
CA PHE A 69 1.17 7.78 -10.79
C PHE A 69 1.26 8.06 -12.29
N PHE A 70 0.12 7.97 -12.97
CA PHE A 70 0.01 8.17 -14.42
C PHE A 70 -0.12 9.66 -14.72
N LYS A 71 0.88 10.20 -15.39
CA LYS A 71 0.98 11.64 -15.56
C LYS A 71 0.14 12.22 -16.69
N LYS A 72 -0.13 13.52 -16.57
CA LYS A 72 -0.69 14.37 -17.63
C LYS A 72 0.45 14.74 -18.59
N ASP A 73 0.22 14.72 -19.90
CA ASP A 73 1.24 15.20 -20.86
C ASP A 73 1.58 16.67 -20.57
N PRO A 74 2.88 17.09 -20.56
CA PRO A 74 4.08 16.39 -21.02
C PRO A 74 5.00 15.81 -19.90
N PHE A 75 4.47 15.41 -18.74
CA PHE A 75 5.30 15.02 -17.59
C PHE A 75 5.65 13.50 -17.56
N ASP A 76 6.83 13.14 -17.01
CA ASP A 76 7.29 11.73 -16.89
C ASP A 76 6.61 10.94 -15.77
N ASN A 77 6.10 9.73 -16.03
CA ASN A 77 5.47 8.87 -15.01
C ASN A 77 6.29 8.72 -13.72
N ALA A 78 5.60 8.71 -12.58
CA ALA A 78 6.22 8.49 -11.28
C ALA A 78 5.74 7.17 -10.68
N SER A 79 6.65 6.46 -10.01
CA SER A 79 6.28 5.21 -9.34
C SER A 79 7.07 5.03 -8.06
N PHE A 80 6.42 4.44 -7.07
CA PHE A 80 6.94 4.25 -5.73
C PHE A 80 6.73 2.81 -5.26
N LEU A 81 7.68 2.29 -4.48
CA LEU A 81 7.60 1.01 -3.80
C LEU A 81 7.47 1.25 -2.28
N PRO A 82 6.26 1.42 -1.74
CA PRO A 82 6.03 1.50 -0.29
C PRO A 82 6.41 0.19 0.41
N ILE A 83 7.15 0.32 1.51
CA ILE A 83 7.37 -0.72 2.51
C ILE A 83 7.03 -0.10 3.87
N ALA A 84 6.10 -0.70 4.60
CA ALA A 84 5.55 -0.08 5.80
C ALA A 84 5.14 -1.10 6.85
N ALA A 85 5.12 -0.65 8.11
CA ALA A 85 4.36 -1.30 9.15
C ALA A 85 2.87 -1.01 8.94
N SER A 86 2.03 -1.98 9.24
CA SER A 86 0.58 -1.94 9.00
C SER A 86 -0.16 -2.24 10.29
N GLY A 87 -1.21 -1.48 10.57
CA GLY A 87 -2.15 -1.72 11.66
C GLY A 87 -3.58 -1.72 11.14
N ARG A 88 -4.41 -2.64 11.64
CA ARG A 88 -5.84 -2.77 11.32
C ARG A 88 -6.62 -3.00 12.61
N TYR A 89 -7.62 -2.17 12.85
CA TYR A 89 -8.48 -2.21 14.01
C TYR A 89 -9.92 -2.48 13.56
N ASN A 90 -10.50 -3.59 14.02
CA ASN A 90 -11.88 -3.96 13.72
C ASN A 90 -12.81 -3.10 14.60
N LEU A 91 -13.45 -2.10 13.98
CA LEU A 91 -14.46 -1.26 14.64
C LEU A 91 -15.76 -2.05 14.87
N SER A 92 -16.06 -2.98 13.95
CA SER A 92 -17.13 -3.97 14.04
C SER A 92 -16.74 -5.19 13.20
N GLU A 93 -17.64 -6.17 13.07
CA GLU A 93 -17.45 -7.32 12.16
C GLU A 93 -17.26 -6.87 10.69
N ASP A 94 -17.91 -5.77 10.32
CA ASP A 94 -17.90 -5.25 8.96
C ASP A 94 -16.86 -4.14 8.73
N PHE A 95 -16.63 -3.27 9.71
CA PHE A 95 -15.82 -2.07 9.53
C PHE A 95 -14.43 -2.20 10.14
N VAL A 96 -13.43 -1.81 9.35
CA VAL A 96 -12.01 -1.86 9.74
C VAL A 96 -11.40 -0.48 9.58
N LEU A 97 -10.77 0.05 10.63
CA LEU A 97 -9.91 1.23 10.54
C LEU A 97 -8.46 0.78 10.41
N GLY A 98 -7.74 1.30 9.43
CA GLY A 98 -6.36 0.90 9.16
C GLY A 98 -5.43 2.07 8.95
N ALA A 99 -4.14 1.83 9.18
CA ALA A 99 -3.09 2.74 8.77
C ALA A 99 -1.81 1.96 8.44
N ASP A 100 -1.09 2.44 7.41
CA ASP A 100 0.26 2.00 7.09
C ASP A 100 1.24 3.15 7.28
N LEU A 101 2.42 2.86 7.84
CA LEU A 101 3.46 3.83 8.13
C LEU A 101 4.84 3.28 7.77
N GLY A 102 5.60 4.00 6.95
CA GLY A 102 6.93 3.54 6.57
C GLY A 102 7.63 4.45 5.58
N TYR A 103 8.29 3.83 4.61
CA TYR A 103 9.06 4.53 3.58
C TYR A 103 8.72 3.98 2.20
N ALA A 104 8.50 4.86 1.24
CA ALA A 104 8.28 4.49 -0.15
C ALA A 104 9.51 4.82 -0.97
N LEU A 105 10.14 3.81 -1.53
CA LEU A 105 11.31 3.96 -2.41
C LEU A 105 10.85 4.51 -3.76
N GLY A 106 11.49 5.57 -4.25
CA GLY A 106 11.23 6.06 -5.60
C GLY A 106 11.81 5.11 -6.64
N LEU A 107 10.96 4.67 -7.58
CA LEU A 107 11.38 3.81 -8.71
C LEU A 107 11.50 4.60 -10.00
N SER A 108 10.66 5.63 -10.18
CA SER A 108 10.68 6.51 -11.35
C SER A 108 10.14 7.89 -10.98
N PRO A 109 10.58 8.96 -11.67
CA PRO A 109 11.71 8.98 -12.61
C PRO A 109 13.07 8.77 -11.91
N SER A 110 14.15 8.61 -12.69
CA SER A 110 15.50 8.46 -12.13
C SER A 110 15.87 9.68 -11.26
N GLY A 111 16.37 9.44 -10.04
CA GLY A 111 16.61 10.49 -9.05
C GLY A 111 15.45 10.72 -8.08
N ASN A 112 14.36 9.93 -8.17
CA ASN A 112 13.35 9.87 -7.13
C ASN A 112 13.89 9.09 -5.92
N ASP A 113 14.31 9.82 -4.88
CA ASP A 113 14.83 9.24 -3.63
C ASP A 113 13.73 8.55 -2.77
N GLY A 114 12.47 8.74 -3.15
CA GLY A 114 11.35 8.31 -2.33
C GLY A 114 11.21 9.15 -1.06
N GLY A 115 10.45 8.64 -0.11
CA GLY A 115 10.20 9.39 1.11
C GLY A 115 9.28 8.73 2.10
N PHE A 116 8.92 9.51 3.11
CA PHE A 116 8.06 9.04 4.19
C PHE A 116 6.67 8.71 3.65
N TYR A 117 6.20 7.51 3.97
CA TYR A 117 4.93 6.97 3.51
C TYR A 117 3.95 6.82 4.67
N TYR A 118 2.74 7.30 4.44
CA TYR A 118 1.62 7.12 5.36
C TYR A 118 0.34 6.88 4.57
N LYS A 119 -0.45 5.88 4.98
CA LYS A 119 -1.72 5.55 4.34
C LYS A 119 -2.79 5.18 5.39
N PRO A 120 -3.60 6.13 5.86
CA PRO A 120 -4.82 5.81 6.60
C PRO A 120 -5.88 5.25 5.64
N MET A 121 -6.71 4.34 6.17
CA MET A 121 -7.76 3.69 5.40
C MET A 121 -8.95 3.30 6.27
N LEU A 122 -10.12 3.26 5.64
CA LEU A 122 -11.33 2.65 6.15
C LEU A 122 -11.68 1.47 5.24
N GLY A 123 -11.93 0.32 5.83
CA GLY A 123 -12.31 -0.92 5.17
C GLY A 123 -13.74 -1.32 5.51
N TYR A 124 -14.41 -1.95 4.55
CA TYR A 124 -15.68 -2.63 4.72
C TYR A 124 -15.56 -4.07 4.21
N ASN A 125 -15.74 -5.04 5.10
CA ASN A 125 -15.69 -6.46 4.79
C ASN A 125 -16.95 -6.85 4.00
N LEU A 126 -16.75 -7.27 2.75
CA LEU A 126 -17.81 -7.88 1.93
C LEU A 126 -17.99 -9.37 2.26
N SER A 127 -16.91 -10.00 2.73
CA SER A 127 -16.88 -11.37 3.22
C SER A 127 -15.65 -11.57 4.10
N GLU A 128 -15.50 -12.76 4.70
CA GLU A 128 -14.31 -13.13 5.49
C GLU A 128 -12.98 -12.97 4.72
N LYS A 129 -13.03 -12.98 3.38
CA LYS A 129 -11.84 -12.90 2.51
C LYS A 129 -11.78 -11.65 1.66
N MET A 130 -12.80 -10.80 1.65
CA MET A 130 -12.87 -9.65 0.74
C MET A 130 -13.22 -8.38 1.48
N MET A 131 -12.42 -7.34 1.28
CA MET A 131 -12.63 -6.03 1.87
C MET A 131 -12.51 -4.95 0.81
N VAL A 132 -13.50 -4.05 0.75
CA VAL A 132 -13.41 -2.80 0.00
C VAL A 132 -12.75 -1.77 0.88
N THR A 133 -11.87 -0.94 0.33
CA THR A 133 -11.13 0.06 1.10
C THR A 133 -11.26 1.44 0.49
N ALA A 134 -11.37 2.45 1.35
CA ALA A 134 -11.18 3.85 1.01
C ALA A 134 -9.96 4.35 1.78
N SER A 135 -8.99 4.95 1.09
CA SER A 135 -7.71 5.32 1.69
C SER A 135 -7.21 6.65 1.19
N TYR A 136 -6.39 7.32 2.01
CA TYR A 136 -5.54 8.41 1.56
C TYR A 136 -4.10 7.94 1.67
N SER A 137 -3.34 7.91 0.58
CA SER A 137 -1.93 7.50 0.56
C SER A 137 -1.08 8.72 0.27
N THR A 138 0.02 8.90 1.00
CA THR A 138 0.97 9.99 0.75
C THR A 138 2.41 9.49 0.78
N VAL A 139 3.22 9.99 -0.15
CA VAL A 139 4.69 9.91 -0.10
C VAL A 139 5.25 11.32 -0.03
N ASN A 140 5.84 11.68 1.11
CA ASN A 140 6.55 12.94 1.28
C ASN A 140 7.99 12.75 0.85
N VAL A 141 8.31 13.12 -0.39
CA VAL A 141 9.62 12.87 -0.98
C VAL A 141 10.65 13.76 -0.29
N SER A 142 11.74 13.14 0.16
CA SER A 142 12.87 13.84 0.77
C SER A 142 13.52 14.82 -0.22
N ASN A 143 14.30 15.79 0.27
CA ASN A 143 15.09 16.70 -0.57
C ASN A 143 14.26 17.60 -1.53
N GLY A 144 13.00 17.89 -1.22
CA GLY A 144 12.19 18.85 -1.99
C GLY A 144 11.41 18.26 -3.18
N GLY A 145 11.27 16.93 -3.25
CA GLY A 145 10.51 16.25 -4.31
C GLY A 145 8.98 16.33 -4.21
N GLY A 146 8.46 17.10 -3.26
CA GLY A 146 7.02 17.37 -3.07
C GLY A 146 6.24 16.27 -2.37
N ASN A 147 4.95 16.52 -2.17
CA ASN A 147 3.99 15.60 -1.60
C ASN A 147 3.22 14.83 -2.69
N TRP A 148 3.43 13.52 -2.75
CA TRP A 148 2.73 12.62 -3.66
C TRP A 148 1.55 11.95 -2.96
N GLY A 149 0.43 12.67 -2.90
CA GLY A 149 -0.82 12.21 -2.29
C GLY A 149 -1.74 11.51 -3.29
N SER A 150 -2.65 10.68 -2.78
CA SER A 150 -3.76 10.10 -3.56
C SER A 150 -4.90 9.69 -2.63
N PHE A 151 -6.14 10.03 -3.00
CA PHE A 151 -7.33 9.38 -2.46
C PHE A 151 -7.63 8.14 -3.30
N GLY A 152 -7.90 6.99 -2.71
CA GLY A 152 -8.05 5.75 -3.45
C GLY A 152 -9.16 4.86 -2.93
N LEU A 153 -9.74 4.10 -3.84
CA LEU A 153 -10.63 2.98 -3.57
C LEU A 153 -9.92 1.68 -3.94
N GLY A 154 -9.97 0.69 -3.07
CA GLY A 154 -9.28 -0.58 -3.27
C GLY A 154 -10.12 -1.79 -2.96
N LEU A 155 -9.61 -2.93 -3.41
CA LEU A 155 -10.10 -4.25 -3.06
C LEU A 155 -8.94 -5.03 -2.46
N MET A 156 -9.17 -5.63 -1.30
CA MET A 156 -8.22 -6.47 -0.60
C MET A 156 -8.80 -7.87 -0.43
N PHE A 157 -7.96 -8.87 -0.65
CA PHE A 157 -8.28 -10.28 -0.63
C PHE A 157 -7.40 -11.00 0.38
N GLY A 158 -8.02 -11.69 1.35
CA GLY A 158 -7.33 -12.65 2.20
C GLY A 158 -7.02 -13.93 1.43
N LEU A 159 -5.79 -14.43 1.58
CA LEU A 159 -5.24 -15.59 0.86
C LEU A 159 -5.07 -16.78 1.80
#